data_AF-A0A2U3LTM9-F1
#
_entry.id   AF-A0A2U3LTM9-F1
#
_cell.length_a   1.000
_cell.length_b   1.000
_cell.length_c   1.000
_cell.angle_alpha   90.00
_cell.angle_beta   90.00
_cell.angle_gamma   90.00
#
_symmetry.space_group_name_H-M   'P 1'
#
loop_
_entity.id
_entity.type
_entity.pdbx_description
1 polymer ?
#
loop_
_entity_poly.entity_id
_entity_poly.type
_entity_poly.pdbx_seq_one_letter_code
_entity_poly.pdbx_strand_id
1 'polypeptide(L)'
;MFIHIKPEETETIQRIPRALLFPAPGLPKGHVLMGYDEQGHCPMLVDNQCSIYAYRPQTCRSYDCRIFAATGVPVDQQTQAEIAHRVQAWVFHYECEESRLEHTILKDAAAFLQKNGDLFPQGSLPAHPAQLAALAVRIYRLFSGATAKMSSGRSAMPDAVIAHAIMTALKEPEPFSTSGGSACHRQE
;
A
#
# COMPACT_ATOMS: atom_id res chain seq x y z
N MET A 1 17.29 -2.91 -3.65
CA MET A 1 15.91 -3.45 -3.66
C MET A 1 16.00 -4.91 -4.08
N PHE A 2 15.15 -5.80 -3.57
CA PHE A 2 15.10 -7.21 -3.95
C PHE A 2 13.65 -7.66 -4.06
N ILE A 3 13.40 -8.69 -4.88
CA ILE A 3 12.09 -9.30 -5.03
C ILE A 3 12.00 -10.47 -4.03
N HIS A 4 11.21 -10.29 -2.97
CA HIS A 4 10.94 -11.34 -2.00
C HIS A 4 9.92 -12.35 -2.52
N ILE A 5 10.21 -13.63 -2.31
CA ILE A 5 9.37 -14.76 -2.68
C ILE A 5 9.19 -15.65 -1.44
N LYS A 6 7.94 -15.94 -1.11
CA LYS A 6 7.57 -16.77 0.05
C LYS A 6 7.68 -18.26 -0.28
N PRO A 7 7.94 -19.12 0.73
CA PRO A 7 8.09 -20.56 0.50
C PRO A 7 6.85 -21.24 -0.11
N GLU A 8 5.65 -20.69 0.10
CA GLU A 8 4.41 -21.20 -0.45
C GLU A 8 4.28 -20.96 -1.96
N GLU A 9 5.07 -20.05 -2.54
CA GLU A 9 5.06 -19.71 -3.96
C GLU A 9 5.84 -20.75 -4.80
N THR A 10 5.55 -22.03 -4.59
CA THR A 10 6.29 -23.17 -5.15
C THR A 10 6.36 -23.12 -6.68
N GLU A 11 5.25 -22.77 -7.33
CA GLU A 11 5.16 -22.59 -8.78
C GLU A 11 6.05 -21.46 -9.31
N THR A 12 6.12 -20.34 -8.58
CA THR A 12 7.02 -19.22 -8.89
C THR A 12 8.47 -19.68 -8.78
N ILE A 13 8.83 -20.32 -7.66
CA ILE A 13 10.19 -20.78 -7.36
C ILE A 13 10.69 -21.76 -8.42
N GLN A 14 9.85 -22.68 -8.89
CA GLN A 14 10.22 -23.66 -9.92
C GLN A 14 10.57 -23.04 -11.27
N ARG A 15 10.06 -21.84 -11.57
CA ARG A 15 10.23 -21.18 -12.87
C ARG A 15 11.38 -20.17 -12.90
N ILE A 16 11.91 -19.80 -11.74
CA ILE A 16 13.06 -18.90 -11.64
C ILE A 16 14.33 -19.76 -11.63
N PRO A 17 15.34 -19.46 -12.49
CA PRO A 17 16.63 -20.12 -12.43
C PRO A 17 17.22 -20.13 -11.02
N ARG A 18 17.62 -21.30 -10.52
CA ARG A 18 18.11 -21.44 -9.13
C ARG A 18 19.30 -20.54 -8.81
N ALA A 19 20.13 -20.23 -9.80
CA ALA A 19 21.27 -19.33 -9.66
C ALA A 19 20.88 -17.87 -9.33
N LEU A 20 19.62 -17.50 -9.55
CA LEU A 20 19.07 -16.17 -9.25
C LEU A 20 18.36 -16.11 -7.88
N LEU A 21 18.23 -17.25 -7.19
CA LEU A 21 17.51 -17.35 -5.92
C LEU A 21 18.49 -17.49 -4.75
N PHE A 22 18.41 -16.57 -3.81
CA PHE A 22 19.25 -16.54 -2.61
C PHE A 22 18.39 -16.63 -1.35
N PRO A 23 18.84 -17.31 -0.28
CA PRO A 23 18.11 -17.32 0.99
C PRO A 23 17.89 -15.89 1.52
N ALA A 24 16.68 -15.59 1.96
CA ALA A 24 16.37 -14.29 2.55
C ALA A 24 16.99 -14.15 3.95
N PRO A 25 17.92 -13.20 4.18
CA PRO A 25 18.56 -13.05 5.48
C PRO A 25 17.54 -12.72 6.58
N GLY A 26 17.67 -13.38 7.74
CA GLY A 26 16.82 -13.11 8.92
C GLY A 26 15.38 -13.63 8.83
N LEU A 27 14.98 -14.28 7.74
CA LEU A 27 13.66 -14.90 7.60
C LEU A 27 13.71 -16.42 7.79
N PRO A 28 12.57 -17.07 8.10
CA PRO A 28 12.48 -18.52 8.18
C PRO A 28 12.96 -19.23 6.90
N LYS A 29 13.35 -20.50 7.05
CA LYS A 29 13.83 -21.31 5.94
C LYS A 29 12.77 -21.37 4.82
N GLY A 30 13.24 -21.24 3.58
CA GLY A 30 12.41 -21.33 2.38
C GLY A 30 12.00 -19.97 1.79
N HIS A 31 12.13 -18.89 2.55
CA HIS A 31 12.07 -17.55 1.97
C HIS A 31 13.31 -17.29 1.11
N VAL A 32 13.09 -16.81 -0.11
CA VAL A 32 14.15 -16.50 -1.05
C VAL A 32 14.00 -15.10 -1.63
N LEU A 33 15.12 -14.55 -2.11
CA LEU A 33 15.23 -13.26 -2.75
C LEU A 33 15.76 -13.46 -4.17
N MET A 34 15.21 -12.67 -5.09
CA MET A 34 15.76 -12.46 -6.44
C MET A 34 16.22 -11.02 -6.56
N GLY A 35 17.49 -10.83 -6.94
CA GLY A 35 18.07 -9.52 -7.22
C GLY A 35 17.61 -8.95 -8.56
N TYR A 36 17.97 -7.69 -8.80
CA TYR A 36 17.94 -7.08 -10.13
C TYR A 36 19.29 -7.30 -10.81
N ASP A 37 19.34 -7.20 -12.14
CA ASP A 37 20.60 -7.23 -12.88
C ASP A 37 21.42 -5.95 -12.67
N GLU A 38 22.58 -5.87 -13.32
CA GLU A 38 23.50 -4.73 -13.23
C GLU A 38 22.90 -3.41 -13.73
N GLN A 39 21.88 -3.48 -14.59
CA GLN A 39 21.15 -2.32 -15.10
C GLN A 39 19.90 -2.00 -14.26
N GLY A 40 19.63 -2.80 -13.21
CA GLY A 40 18.47 -2.64 -12.34
C GLY A 40 17.19 -3.26 -12.90
N HIS A 41 17.24 -4.06 -13.96
CA HIS A 41 16.09 -4.76 -14.49
C HIS A 41 15.82 -6.08 -13.78
N CYS A 42 14.57 -6.54 -13.87
CA CYS A 42 14.21 -7.86 -13.38
C CYS A 42 14.87 -8.91 -14.29
N PRO A 43 15.59 -9.92 -13.76
CA PRO A 43 16.19 -10.98 -14.56
C PRO A 43 15.17 -11.83 -15.34
N MET A 44 13.89 -11.78 -14.95
CA MET A 44 12.79 -12.46 -15.64
C MET A 44 12.16 -11.59 -16.74
N LEU A 45 12.70 -10.39 -17.01
CA LEU A 45 12.28 -9.53 -18.11
C LEU A 45 13.07 -9.92 -19.37
N VAL A 46 12.41 -10.56 -20.32
CA VAL A 46 12.98 -10.98 -21.60
C VAL A 46 12.13 -10.36 -22.71
N ASP A 47 12.77 -9.68 -23.67
CA ASP A 47 12.10 -8.99 -24.77
C ASP A 47 10.96 -8.05 -24.30
N ASN A 48 11.22 -7.28 -23.23
CA ASN A 48 10.26 -6.38 -22.57
C ASN A 48 9.00 -7.08 -22.02
N GLN A 49 9.04 -8.39 -21.81
CA GLN A 49 7.96 -9.16 -21.23
C GLN A 49 8.44 -10.00 -20.05
N CYS A 50 7.58 -10.17 -19.04
CA CYS A 50 7.91 -11.07 -17.95
C CYS A 50 7.77 -12.52 -18.43
N SER A 51 8.88 -13.25 -18.50
CA SER A 51 8.93 -14.64 -18.95
C SER A 51 8.14 -15.60 -18.04
N ILE A 52 7.83 -15.19 -16.81
CA ILE A 52 7.00 -15.92 -15.85
C ILE A 52 5.70 -15.20 -15.51
N TYR A 53 5.12 -14.42 -16.44
CA TYR A 53 3.99 -13.51 -16.14
C TYR A 53 2.85 -14.12 -15.30
N ALA A 54 2.39 -15.33 -15.65
CA ALA A 54 1.33 -16.04 -14.92
C ALA A 54 1.76 -16.54 -13.53
N TYR A 55 3.06 -16.70 -13.33
CA TYR A 55 3.70 -17.23 -12.12
C TYR A 55 4.60 -16.20 -11.45
N ARG A 56 4.33 -14.90 -11.67
CA ARG A 56 5.11 -13.82 -11.04
C ARG A 56 5.07 -13.95 -9.52
N PRO A 57 6.14 -13.56 -8.81
CA PRO A 57 6.13 -13.46 -7.36
C PRO A 57 4.94 -12.64 -6.86
N GLN A 58 4.40 -12.98 -5.68
CA GLN A 58 3.33 -12.25 -5.04
C GLN A 58 3.69 -10.77 -4.89
N THR A 59 4.95 -10.47 -4.55
CA THR A 59 5.48 -9.09 -4.49
C THR A 59 5.24 -8.31 -5.78
N CYS A 60 5.37 -8.97 -6.95
CA CYS A 60 5.12 -8.34 -8.25
C CYS A 60 3.62 -8.26 -8.60
N ARG A 61 2.77 -9.12 -8.02
CA ARG A 61 1.30 -9.12 -8.22
C ARG A 61 0.60 -8.11 -7.33
N SER A 62 1.12 -7.89 -6.13
CA SER A 62 0.57 -6.98 -5.13
C SER A 62 0.76 -5.50 -5.50
N TYR A 63 1.61 -5.20 -6.50
CA TYR A 63 1.75 -3.83 -6.97
C TYR A 63 0.53 -3.42 -7.79
N ASP A 64 -0.22 -2.46 -7.25
CA ASP A 64 -1.40 -1.89 -7.89
C ASP A 64 -1.29 -0.37 -7.93
N CYS A 65 -0.94 0.17 -9.10
CA CYS A 65 -0.80 1.62 -9.29
C CYS A 65 -2.13 2.39 -9.10
N ARG A 66 -3.29 1.74 -9.08
CA ARG A 66 -4.57 2.38 -8.75
C ARG A 66 -4.59 2.94 -7.34
N ILE A 67 -3.75 2.41 -6.44
CA ILE A 67 -3.63 2.92 -5.08
C ILE A 67 -3.24 4.39 -5.03
N PHE A 68 -2.44 4.88 -5.99
CA PHE A 68 -2.07 6.29 -6.07
C PHE A 68 -3.27 7.17 -6.44
N ALA A 69 -4.11 6.73 -7.37
CA ALA A 69 -5.35 7.44 -7.71
C ALA A 69 -6.34 7.44 -6.53
N ALA A 70 -6.43 6.32 -5.81
CA ALA A 70 -7.30 6.16 -4.65
C ALA A 70 -6.85 7.00 -3.43
N THR A 71 -5.55 7.18 -3.24
CA THR A 71 -5.01 7.86 -2.05
C THR A 71 -4.61 9.30 -2.31
N GLY A 72 -4.40 9.69 -3.58
CA GLY A 72 -3.81 10.98 -3.93
C GLY A 72 -2.31 11.08 -3.65
N VAL A 73 -1.65 10.01 -3.21
CA VAL A 73 -0.19 9.99 -3.05
C VAL A 73 0.47 10.21 -4.42
N PRO A 74 1.39 11.18 -4.56
CA PRO A 74 1.96 11.53 -5.85
C PRO A 74 2.89 10.43 -6.34
N VAL A 75 2.89 10.28 -7.66
CA VAL A 75 3.87 9.51 -8.42
C VAL A 75 4.82 10.50 -9.08
N ASP A 76 6.11 10.24 -8.98
CA ASP A 76 7.14 11.06 -9.62
C ASP A 76 6.98 10.99 -11.15
N GLN A 77 6.67 12.11 -11.78
CA GLN A 77 6.42 12.17 -13.23
C GLN A 77 7.71 12.06 -14.03
N GLN A 78 8.83 12.49 -13.46
CA GLN A 78 10.14 12.50 -14.11
C GLN A 78 10.72 11.08 -14.14
N THR A 79 10.57 10.32 -13.06
CA THR A 79 11.15 8.97 -12.95
C THR A 79 10.14 7.85 -13.24
N GLN A 80 8.83 8.12 -13.16
CA GLN A 80 7.77 7.14 -13.33
C GLN A 80 6.64 7.61 -14.26
N ALA A 81 7.00 8.27 -15.38
CA ALA A 81 6.07 8.88 -16.33
C ALA A 81 4.90 7.97 -16.78
N GLU A 82 5.17 6.70 -17.10
CA GLU A 82 4.12 5.76 -17.52
C GLU A 82 3.12 5.45 -16.41
N ILE A 83 3.60 5.32 -15.17
CA ILE A 83 2.75 5.09 -14.01
C ILE A 83 1.93 6.35 -13.75
N ALA A 84 2.55 7.53 -13.76
CA ALA A 84 1.86 8.80 -13.56
C ALA A 84 0.74 9.02 -14.61
N HIS A 85 1.01 8.71 -15.87
CA HIS A 85 0.01 8.79 -16.94
C HIS A 85 -1.17 7.84 -16.69
N ARG A 86 -0.90 6.58 -16.32
CA ARG A 86 -1.96 5.62 -15.97
C ARG A 86 -2.77 6.08 -14.76
N VAL A 87 -2.09 6.60 -13.73
CA VAL A 87 -2.73 7.12 -12.50
C VAL A 87 -3.73 8.23 -12.81
N GLN A 88 -3.38 9.15 -13.71
CA GLN A 88 -4.25 10.25 -14.14
C GLN A 88 -5.50 9.80 -14.92
N ALA A 89 -5.44 8.63 -15.57
CA ALA A 89 -6.55 8.12 -16.36
C ALA A 89 -7.64 7.41 -15.52
N TRP A 90 -7.37 7.10 -14.24
CA TRP A 90 -8.35 6.40 -13.39
C TRP A 90 -9.43 7.34 -12.88
N VAL A 91 -10.69 6.92 -13.07
CA VAL A 91 -11.88 7.62 -12.57
C VAL A 91 -12.67 6.67 -11.67
N PHE A 92 -13.03 7.13 -10.48
CA PHE A 92 -13.85 6.37 -9.54
C PHE A 92 -15.32 6.75 -9.69
N HIS A 93 -16.16 5.74 -9.84
CA HIS A 93 -17.61 5.84 -9.69
C HIS A 93 -18.00 5.25 -8.33
N TYR A 94 -18.94 5.88 -7.65
CA TYR A 94 -19.37 5.47 -6.31
C TYR A 94 -20.80 4.97 -6.37
N GLU A 95 -21.08 3.88 -5.67
CA GLU A 95 -22.43 3.33 -5.56
C GLU A 95 -23.34 4.26 -4.76
N CYS A 96 -22.78 4.97 -3.76
CA CYS A 96 -23.50 5.84 -2.85
C CYS A 96 -22.59 6.95 -2.31
N GLU A 97 -23.22 7.95 -1.68
CA GLU A 97 -22.53 9.07 -1.04
C GLU A 97 -21.61 8.64 0.11
N GLU A 98 -21.97 7.60 0.86
CA GLU A 98 -21.13 7.04 1.92
C GLU A 98 -19.78 6.54 1.36
N SER A 99 -19.78 5.82 0.23
CA SER A 99 -18.55 5.38 -0.44
C SER A 99 -17.71 6.55 -0.95
N ARG A 100 -18.36 7.64 -1.40
CA ARG A 100 -17.66 8.86 -1.81
C ARG A 100 -16.98 9.53 -0.61
N LEU A 101 -17.66 9.58 0.54
CA LEU A 101 -17.11 10.10 1.79
C LEU A 101 -15.96 9.23 2.32
N GLU A 102 -16.09 7.90 2.28
CA GLU A 102 -15.00 6.99 2.64
C GLU A 102 -13.74 7.23 1.80
N HIS A 103 -13.89 7.48 0.50
CA HIS A 103 -12.75 7.80 -0.36
C HIS A 103 -12.16 9.18 -0.05
N THR A 104 -12.96 10.18 0.30
CA THR A 104 -12.45 11.47 0.80
C THR A 104 -11.62 11.28 2.07
N ILE A 105 -12.12 10.52 3.04
CA ILE A 105 -11.41 10.18 4.28
C ILE A 105 -10.08 9.48 3.98
N LEU A 106 -10.06 8.55 3.01
CA LEU A 106 -8.83 7.88 2.59
C LEU A 106 -7.78 8.88 2.07
N LYS A 107 -8.20 9.85 1.24
CA LYS A 107 -7.29 10.91 0.75
C LYS A 107 -6.80 11.81 1.87
N ASP A 108 -7.68 12.18 2.80
CA ASP A 108 -7.32 12.99 3.96
C ASP A 108 -6.32 12.25 4.87
N ALA A 109 -6.52 10.96 5.09
CA ALA A 109 -5.60 10.10 5.82
C ALA A 109 -4.22 10.03 5.15
N ALA A 110 -4.18 9.89 3.83
CA ALA A 110 -2.92 9.90 3.07
C ALA A 110 -2.21 11.25 3.18
N ALA A 111 -2.94 12.35 2.98
CA ALA A 111 -2.41 13.72 3.10
C ALA A 111 -1.89 14.00 4.52
N PHE A 112 -2.58 13.50 5.55
CA PHE A 112 -2.14 13.60 6.94
C PHE A 112 -0.78 12.92 7.15
N LEU A 113 -0.60 11.70 6.65
CA LEU A 113 0.67 10.97 6.75
C LEU A 113 1.82 11.71 6.03
N GLN A 114 1.54 12.34 4.89
CA GLN A 114 2.53 13.10 4.13
C GLN A 114 2.94 14.40 4.82
N LYS A 115 1.96 15.15 5.32
CA LYS A 115 2.18 16.46 5.92
C LYS A 115 2.85 16.37 7.29
N ASN A 116 2.51 15.34 8.06
CA ASN A 116 2.87 15.26 9.48
C ASN A 116 3.93 14.19 9.78
N GLY A 117 4.78 13.85 8.80
CA GLY A 117 5.76 12.77 8.96
C GLY A 117 6.75 12.99 10.12
N ASP A 118 6.96 14.23 10.52
CA ASP A 118 7.76 14.67 11.67
C ASP A 118 7.12 14.36 13.03
N LEU A 119 5.79 14.16 13.08
CA LEU A 119 5.07 13.74 14.29
C LEU A 119 5.23 12.24 14.59
N PHE A 120 5.81 11.48 13.66
CA PHE A 120 6.03 10.05 13.79
C PHE A 120 7.48 9.75 14.17
N PRO A 121 7.73 8.70 14.98
CA PRO A 121 9.10 8.26 15.27
C PRO A 121 9.89 8.01 13.98
N GLN A 122 11.18 8.37 13.98
CA GLN A 122 12.03 8.17 12.80
C GLN A 122 11.98 6.70 12.33
N GLY A 123 11.79 6.51 11.02
CA GLY A 123 11.71 5.18 10.39
C GLY A 123 10.39 4.44 10.61
N SER A 124 9.39 5.02 11.31
CA SER A 124 8.09 4.37 11.50
C SER A 124 7.13 4.51 10.32
N LEU A 125 7.24 5.61 9.55
CA LEU A 125 6.51 5.76 8.31
C LEU A 125 7.30 5.19 7.12
N PRO A 126 6.64 4.53 6.16
CA PRO A 126 7.30 4.08 4.95
C PRO A 126 7.80 5.25 4.10
N ALA A 127 9.06 5.18 3.67
CA ALA A 127 9.65 6.17 2.78
C ALA A 127 9.17 6.03 1.32
N HIS A 128 8.72 4.83 0.92
CA HIS A 128 8.27 4.58 -0.45
C HIS A 128 6.79 4.97 -0.64
N PRO A 129 6.44 5.76 -1.67
CA PRO A 129 5.07 6.24 -1.90
C PRO A 129 4.00 5.14 -1.92
N ALA A 130 4.28 4.00 -2.58
CA ALA A 130 3.33 2.88 -2.63
C ALA A 130 3.04 2.29 -1.23
N GLN A 131 4.05 2.22 -0.37
CA GLN A 131 3.91 1.72 0.99
C GLN A 131 3.17 2.72 1.88
N LEU A 132 3.42 4.02 1.69
CA LEU A 132 2.67 5.09 2.37
C LEU A 132 1.18 5.05 1.97
N ALA A 133 0.89 4.86 0.68
CA ALA A 133 -0.48 4.71 0.17
C ALA A 133 -1.16 3.47 0.76
N ALA A 134 -0.46 2.33 0.83
CA ALA A 134 -0.97 1.11 1.48
C ALA A 134 -1.24 1.32 2.97
N LEU A 135 -0.37 2.08 3.67
CA LEU A 135 -0.59 2.44 5.06
C LEU A 135 -1.85 3.30 5.22
N ALA A 136 -2.09 4.27 4.33
CA ALA A 136 -3.31 5.08 4.35
C ALA A 136 -4.57 4.20 4.23
N VAL A 137 -4.58 3.22 3.33
CA VAL A 137 -5.68 2.25 3.19
C VAL A 137 -5.87 1.41 4.45
N ARG A 138 -4.79 1.09 5.18
CA ARG A 138 -4.92 0.36 6.46
C ARG A 138 -5.54 1.22 7.56
N ILE A 139 -5.25 2.52 7.60
CA ILE A 139 -5.57 3.37 8.75
C ILE A 139 -6.76 4.32 8.55
N TYR A 140 -7.31 4.48 7.34
CA TYR A 140 -8.32 5.51 7.07
C TYR A 140 -9.57 5.43 7.97
N ARG A 141 -9.99 4.23 8.39
CA ARG A 141 -11.12 4.07 9.32
C ARG A 141 -10.77 4.51 10.75
N LEU A 142 -9.56 4.21 11.21
CA LEU A 142 -9.07 4.71 12.49
C LEU A 142 -8.94 6.23 12.47
N PHE A 143 -8.42 6.77 11.36
CA PHE A 143 -8.33 8.20 11.11
C PHE A 143 -9.72 8.87 11.09
N SER A 144 -10.71 8.26 10.44
CA SER A 144 -12.10 8.69 10.47
C SER A 144 -12.64 8.73 11.90
N GLY A 145 -12.46 7.66 12.68
CA GLY A 145 -12.92 7.61 14.07
C GLY A 145 -12.26 8.66 14.97
N ALA A 146 -10.98 8.95 14.76
CA ALA A 146 -10.25 9.99 15.48
C ALA A 146 -10.75 11.40 15.14
N THR A 147 -11.11 11.64 13.88
CA THR A 147 -11.60 12.95 13.40
C THR A 147 -13.10 13.14 13.61
N ALA A 148 -13.91 12.07 13.59
CA ALA A 148 -15.36 12.12 13.79
C ALA A 148 -15.78 12.36 15.24
N LYS A 149 -14.98 11.95 16.23
CA LYS A 149 -15.17 12.30 17.66
C LYS A 149 -15.12 13.82 17.94
N MET A 150 -14.89 14.65 16.91
CA MET A 150 -14.79 16.12 16.93
C MET A 150 -16.07 16.83 16.48
N SER A 151 -16.94 16.18 15.69
CA SER A 151 -18.15 16.82 15.12
C SER A 151 -19.22 17.19 16.15
N SER A 152 -19.02 16.85 17.42
CA SER A 152 -19.89 17.15 18.56
C SER A 152 -19.50 18.43 19.34
N GLY A 153 -18.80 19.39 18.70
CA GLY A 153 -18.60 20.74 19.25
C GLY A 153 -17.35 20.98 20.10
N ARG A 154 -16.27 20.20 19.93
CA ARG A 154 -14.94 20.47 20.54
C ARG A 154 -13.88 20.77 19.48
N SER A 155 -12.91 21.62 19.85
CA SER A 155 -11.75 22.00 19.03
C SER A 155 -11.05 20.78 18.44
N ALA A 156 -10.51 20.93 17.22
CA ALA A 156 -9.86 19.84 16.51
C ALA A 156 -8.78 19.16 17.38
N MET A 157 -8.74 17.82 17.38
CA MET A 157 -7.65 17.12 18.06
C MET A 157 -6.32 17.56 17.44
N PRO A 158 -5.31 17.86 18.26
CA PRO A 158 -3.99 18.14 17.73
C PRO A 158 -3.47 16.97 16.89
N ASP A 159 -2.83 17.27 15.76
CA ASP A 159 -2.27 16.26 14.85
C ASP A 159 -1.36 15.25 15.58
N ALA A 160 -0.64 15.69 16.63
CA ALA A 160 0.18 14.82 17.46
C ALA A 160 -0.60 13.71 18.18
N VAL A 161 -1.85 13.98 18.59
CA VAL A 161 -2.72 12.99 19.23
C VAL A 161 -3.19 11.96 18.21
N ILE A 162 -3.52 12.40 16.99
CA ILE A 162 -3.90 11.52 15.88
C ILE A 162 -2.72 10.62 15.49
N ALA A 163 -1.51 11.18 15.33
CA ALA A 163 -0.31 10.43 15.02
C ALA A 163 0.00 9.38 16.11
N HIS A 164 -0.15 9.74 17.39
CA HIS A 164 0.02 8.80 18.49
C HIS A 164 -1.01 7.67 18.46
N ALA A 165 -2.29 7.97 18.23
CA ALA A 165 -3.34 6.96 18.14
C ALA A 165 -3.10 5.98 16.98
N ILE A 166 -2.67 6.47 15.81
CA ILE A 166 -2.25 5.64 14.68
C ILE A 166 -1.11 4.72 15.12
N MET A 167 -0.05 5.27 15.71
CA MET A 167 1.12 4.47 16.12
C MET A 167 0.80 3.40 17.16
N THR A 168 -0.12 3.67 18.08
CA THR A 168 -0.59 2.67 19.04
C THR A 168 -1.33 1.54 18.34
N ALA A 169 -2.26 1.86 17.44
CA ALA A 169 -3.01 0.85 16.70
C ALA A 169 -2.10 0.00 15.79
N LEU A 170 -1.07 0.58 15.17
CA LEU A 170 -0.15 -0.17 14.31
C LEU A 170 0.77 -1.15 15.05
N LYS A 171 0.91 -1.01 16.37
CA LYS A 171 1.69 -1.93 17.21
C LYS A 171 0.89 -3.13 17.68
N GLU A 172 -0.44 -3.03 17.67
CA GLU A 172 -1.30 -4.14 18.04
C GLU A 172 -1.37 -5.16 16.88
N PRO A 173 -1.22 -6.46 17.15
CA PRO A 173 -1.40 -7.47 16.13
C PRO A 173 -2.85 -7.41 15.63
N GLU A 174 -3.03 -7.23 14.31
CA GLU A 174 -4.34 -7.15 13.66
C GLU A 174 -5.26 -8.28 14.16
N PRO A 175 -6.36 -7.97 14.88
CA PRO A 175 -7.40 -8.96 15.06
C PRO A 175 -7.97 -9.26 13.67
N PHE A 176 -8.14 -10.54 13.37
CA PHE A 176 -8.74 -11.03 12.13
C PHE A 176 -10.12 -10.34 11.93
N SER A 177 -10.14 -9.21 11.23
CA SER A 177 -11.36 -8.44 11.04
C SER A 177 -12.13 -9.08 9.91
N THR A 178 -13.25 -9.69 10.26
CA THR A 178 -14.31 -10.01 9.31
C THR A 178 -14.68 -8.72 8.60
N SER A 179 -14.55 -8.72 7.28
CA SER A 179 -14.95 -7.63 6.41
C SER A 179 -16.46 -7.40 6.50
N GLY A 180 -16.90 -6.66 7.51
CA GLY A 180 -18.20 -6.00 7.52
C GLY A 180 -18.10 -4.78 6.61
N GLY A 181 -18.42 -4.95 5.32
CA GLY A 181 -18.77 -3.80 4.50
C GLY A 181 -20.01 -3.14 5.11
N SER A 182 -19.96 -1.82 5.34
CA SER A 182 -21.16 -1.04 5.63
C SER A 182 -22.08 -1.23 4.41
N ALA A 183 -23.23 -1.88 4.60
CA ALA A 183 -24.14 -2.16 3.51
C ALA A 183 -24.84 -0.85 3.14
N CYS A 184 -24.49 -0.26 1.99
CA CYS A 184 -25.29 0.82 1.43
C CYS A 184 -26.70 0.29 1.17
N HIS A 185 -27.68 0.80 1.93
CA HIS A 185 -29.08 0.51 1.68
C HIS A 185 -29.46 1.19 0.35
N ARG A 186 -29.66 0.38 -0.70
CA ARG A 186 -30.28 0.83 -1.95
C ARG A 186 -31.66 1.41 -1.62
N GLN A 187 -31.83 2.71 -1.84
CA GLN A 187 -33.17 3.29 -1.94
C GLN A 187 -33.64 3.05 -3.37
N GLU A 188 -34.70 2.26 -3.51
CA GLU A 188 -35.44 2.02 -4.76
C GLU A 188 -36.26 3.26 -5.18
#